data_AF-A0A8C5QAW1-F1
#
_entry.id   AF-A0A8C5QAW1-F1
#
_cell.length_a   1.000
_cell.length_b   1.000
_cell.length_c   1.000
_cell.angle_alpha   90.00
_cell.angle_beta   90.00
_cell.angle_gamma   90.00
#
_symmetry.space_group_name_H-M   'P 1'
#
loop_
_entity.id
_entity.type
_entity.pdbx_description
1 polymer ?
#
loop_
_entity_poly.entity_id
_entity_poly.type
_entity_poly.pdbx_seq_one_letter_code
_entity_poly.pdbx_strand_id
1 'polypeptide(L)'
;MLEQSGHGVESDLCRRPSGAEIQDMSAEMTSPLTDQEFITVRVQDPRLQNEGSWTSYVDYKIFLHTNSKAFTAKTSCVRRRYREFAWLRKQLQKYAGLVPVPALPGKIQFHIGSSDDFIEKRRQGLQQFLEQAVQNMVLLSDSQLHLFLQSQLSVTEIAACVQGQRSFTATEAILEYAMSNRGWAQEEALRHS
;
A
#
# COMPACT_ATOMS: atom_id res chain seq x y z
N MET A 1 -67.84 -51.44 -23.20
CA MET A 1 -66.69 -51.26 -22.28
C MET A 1 -66.59 -49.76 -22.05
N LEU A 2 -67.22 -49.18 -21.02
CA LEU A 2 -66.82 -49.19 -19.58
C LEU A 2 -65.40 -48.59 -19.45
N GLU A 3 -65.10 -47.48 -18.76
CA GLU A 3 -65.73 -46.60 -17.75
C GLU A 3 -65.09 -45.19 -17.94
N GLN A 4 -65.76 -44.03 -17.86
CA GLN A 4 -66.29 -43.32 -16.69
C GLN A 4 -65.33 -43.16 -15.49
N SER A 5 -64.78 -41.94 -15.34
CA SER A 5 -64.64 -41.20 -14.07
C SER A 5 -63.95 -39.86 -14.40
N GLY A 6 -64.56 -38.67 -14.34
CA GLY A 6 -65.69 -38.23 -13.53
C GLY A 6 -65.19 -37.71 -12.18
N HIS A 7 -65.52 -36.45 -11.90
CA HIS A 7 -65.44 -35.61 -10.67
C HIS A 7 -64.58 -34.36 -10.96
N GLY A 8 -65.13 -33.16 -11.11
CA GLY A 8 -66.32 -32.58 -10.46
C GLY A 8 -65.81 -31.34 -9.70
N VAL A 9 -65.86 -30.18 -10.37
CA VAL A 9 -66.74 -29.03 -10.09
C VAL A 9 -66.51 -28.32 -8.76
N GLU A 10 -66.34 -26.99 -8.93
CA GLU A 10 -66.76 -25.91 -8.02
C GLU A 10 -66.03 -25.80 -6.68
N SER A 11 -65.76 -24.63 -6.11
CA SER A 11 -66.06 -23.23 -6.42
C SER A 11 -65.26 -22.44 -5.38
N ASP A 12 -64.68 -21.30 -5.74
CA ASP A 12 -64.88 -20.07 -4.97
C ASP A 12 -64.07 -18.92 -5.55
N LEU A 13 -64.84 -18.18 -6.34
CA LEU A 13 -64.77 -16.76 -6.58
C LEU A 13 -64.26 -15.95 -5.37
N CYS A 14 -63.25 -15.12 -5.62
CA CYS A 14 -62.92 -13.89 -4.89
C CYS A 14 -62.77 -13.96 -3.37
N ARG A 15 -61.53 -14.14 -2.90
CA ARG A 15 -61.04 -13.42 -1.71
C ARG A 15 -59.83 -12.58 -2.08
N ARG A 16 -60.01 -11.26 -2.13
CA ARG A 16 -58.89 -10.30 -2.17
C ARG A 16 -58.08 -10.46 -0.88
N PRO A 17 -56.74 -10.64 -0.93
CA PRO A 17 -55.93 -10.46 0.26
C PRO A 17 -55.93 -8.98 0.62
N SER A 18 -56.37 -8.67 1.84
CA SER A 18 -56.16 -7.37 2.47
C SER A 18 -54.66 -7.16 2.68
N GLY A 19 -54.23 -5.89 2.60
CA GLY A 19 -52.85 -5.51 2.90
C GLY A 19 -52.46 -5.91 4.33
N ALA A 20 -51.19 -6.30 4.46
CA ALA A 20 -50.43 -6.70 5.64
C ALA A 20 -50.24 -8.23 5.82
N GLU A 21 -48.96 -8.61 5.72
CA GLU A 21 -48.31 -9.74 6.43
C GLU A 21 -48.54 -11.12 5.77
N ILE A 22 -47.56 -11.75 5.11
CA ILE A 22 -46.30 -12.25 5.67
C ILE A 22 -45.25 -12.36 4.53
N GLN A 23 -44.10 -11.71 4.70
CA GLN A 23 -42.89 -11.91 3.90
C GLN A 23 -42.13 -13.13 4.44
N ASP A 24 -41.99 -14.17 3.62
CA ASP A 24 -40.88 -15.11 3.72
C ASP A 24 -40.49 -15.58 2.31
N MET A 25 -39.48 -14.91 1.74
CA MET A 25 -38.69 -15.41 0.62
C MET A 25 -37.22 -15.27 1.05
N SER A 26 -36.82 -16.19 1.92
CA SER A 26 -35.46 -16.74 2.07
C SER A 26 -34.35 -16.15 1.18
N ALA A 27 -33.46 -15.41 1.84
CA ALA A 27 -32.00 -15.44 1.68
C ALA A 27 -31.42 -15.42 0.25
N GLU A 28 -31.46 -14.26 -0.41
CA GLU A 28 -30.35 -13.90 -1.28
C GLU A 28 -29.16 -13.50 -0.41
N MET A 29 -28.23 -14.43 -0.28
CA MET A 29 -26.91 -14.22 0.30
C MET A 29 -26.14 -13.25 -0.61
N THR A 30 -26.41 -11.96 -0.46
CA THR A 30 -25.57 -10.90 -1.00
C THR A 30 -24.27 -10.93 -0.21
N SER A 31 -23.31 -11.70 -0.70
CA SER A 31 -21.92 -11.54 -0.29
C SER A 31 -21.59 -10.04 -0.41
N PRO A 32 -21.16 -9.33 0.64
CA PRO A 32 -20.68 -7.98 0.45
C PRO A 32 -19.56 -8.05 -0.57
N LEU A 33 -19.69 -7.29 -1.66
CA LEU A 33 -18.59 -7.06 -2.59
C LEU A 33 -17.48 -6.42 -1.75
N THR A 34 -16.58 -7.24 -1.23
CA THR A 34 -15.41 -6.76 -0.51
C THR A 34 -14.59 -5.98 -1.54
N ASP A 35 -14.45 -4.67 -1.35
CA ASP A 35 -13.51 -3.87 -2.13
C ASP A 35 -12.19 -4.63 -2.23
N GLN A 36 -11.78 -4.97 -3.45
CA GLN A 36 -10.55 -5.71 -3.67
C GLN A 36 -9.38 -4.95 -3.05
N GLU A 37 -8.54 -5.65 -2.28
CA GLU A 37 -7.39 -5.03 -1.63
C GLU A 37 -6.37 -4.58 -2.69
N PHE A 38 -5.89 -3.34 -2.58
CA PHE A 38 -4.89 -2.76 -3.48
C PHE A 38 -3.80 -2.06 -2.69
N ILE A 39 -2.57 -2.12 -3.20
CA ILE A 39 -1.44 -1.35 -2.70
C ILE A 39 -0.80 -0.66 -3.92
N THR A 40 -0.90 0.66 -3.98
CA THR A 40 -0.25 1.47 -5.02
C THR A 40 0.94 2.20 -4.40
N VAL A 41 2.13 1.97 -4.94
CA VAL A 41 3.35 2.72 -4.59
C VAL A 41 3.90 3.42 -5.83
N ARG A 42 4.41 4.64 -5.67
CA ARG A 42 5.00 5.45 -6.74
C ARG A 42 6.26 6.17 -6.26
N VAL A 43 7.39 5.92 -6.91
CA VAL A 43 8.67 6.58 -6.75
C VAL A 43 8.81 7.62 -7.86
N GLN A 44 8.89 8.88 -7.50
CA GLN A 44 8.73 10.00 -8.41
C GLN A 44 9.50 11.22 -7.94
N ASP A 45 9.50 12.28 -8.76
CA ASP A 45 10.01 13.60 -8.41
C ASP A 45 11.42 13.54 -7.78
N PRO A 46 12.45 13.10 -8.53
CA PRO A 46 13.82 13.13 -8.03
C PRO A 46 14.25 14.58 -7.77
N ARG A 47 14.85 14.85 -6.59
CA ARG A 47 15.33 16.20 -6.25
C ARG A 47 16.74 16.17 -5.71
N LEU A 48 17.54 17.15 -6.13
CA LEU A 48 18.85 17.42 -5.55
C LEU A 48 18.68 18.14 -4.21
N GLN A 49 19.20 17.55 -3.15
CA GLN A 49 19.23 18.10 -1.81
C GLN A 49 20.63 18.68 -1.52
N ASN A 50 20.68 19.75 -0.74
CA ASN A 50 21.92 20.43 -0.33
C ASN A 50 22.84 20.76 -1.52
N GLU A 51 22.28 21.32 -2.58
CA GLU A 51 23.05 21.72 -3.76
C GLU A 51 24.22 22.64 -3.39
N GLY A 52 25.40 22.39 -3.97
CA GLY A 52 26.62 23.15 -3.67
C GLY A 52 27.32 22.78 -2.35
N SER A 53 26.78 21.86 -1.56
CA SER A 53 27.41 21.34 -0.33
C SER A 53 28.08 19.97 -0.51
N TRP A 54 29.08 19.67 0.30
CA TRP A 54 29.68 18.32 0.41
C TRP A 54 28.66 17.24 0.84
N THR A 55 27.55 17.65 1.44
CA THR A 55 26.42 16.80 1.82
C THR A 55 25.35 16.67 0.74
N SER A 56 25.63 17.02 -0.51
CA SER A 56 24.66 16.92 -1.60
C SER A 56 24.26 15.47 -1.92
N TYR A 57 22.98 15.25 -2.21
CA TYR A 57 22.46 13.96 -2.66
C TYR A 57 21.14 14.09 -3.41
N VAL A 58 20.80 13.10 -4.22
CA VAL A 58 19.47 12.97 -4.82
C VAL A 58 18.58 12.09 -3.94
N ASP A 59 17.38 12.57 -3.65
CA ASP A 59 16.30 11.80 -3.04
C ASP A 59 15.11 11.66 -4.00
N TYR A 60 14.21 10.75 -3.64
CA TYR A 60 13.03 10.42 -4.42
C TYR A 60 11.79 10.51 -3.53
N LYS A 61 10.73 11.11 -4.05
CA LYS A 61 9.42 11.07 -3.42
C LYS A 61 8.84 9.67 -3.56
N ILE A 62 8.36 9.09 -2.45
CA ILE A 62 7.59 7.85 -2.43
C ILE A 62 6.18 8.21 -2.02
N PHE A 63 5.22 7.94 -2.89
CA PHE A 63 3.79 8.04 -2.59
C PHE A 63 3.21 6.64 -2.46
N LEU A 64 2.42 6.42 -1.41
CA LEU A 64 1.70 5.18 -1.17
C LEU A 64 0.21 5.49 -0.99
N HIS A 65 -0.63 4.69 -1.62
CA HIS A 65 -2.09 4.71 -1.45
C HIS A 65 -2.61 3.27 -1.44
N THR A 66 -3.39 2.91 -0.43
CA THR A 66 -3.85 1.55 -0.21
C THR A 66 -5.13 1.50 0.62
N ASN A 67 -5.99 0.51 0.38
CA ASN A 67 -7.05 0.12 1.32
C ASN A 67 -6.61 -1.02 2.27
N SER A 68 -5.41 -1.58 2.08
CA SER A 68 -4.92 -2.75 2.81
C SER A 68 -4.85 -2.54 4.32
N LYS A 69 -5.22 -3.59 5.07
CA LYS A 69 -5.13 -3.58 6.55
C LYS A 69 -3.71 -3.78 7.06
N ALA A 70 -2.78 -4.18 6.20
CA ALA A 70 -1.37 -4.32 6.56
C ALA A 70 -0.70 -2.96 6.84
N PHE A 71 -1.24 -1.86 6.32
CA PHE A 71 -0.69 -0.52 6.48
C PHE A 71 -1.47 0.31 7.50
N THR A 72 -0.74 1.06 8.32
CA THR A 72 -1.29 1.93 9.36
C THR A 72 -2.00 3.15 8.75
N ALA A 73 -1.32 3.87 7.85
CA ALA A 73 -1.91 4.97 7.10
C ALA A 73 -2.37 4.51 5.70
N LYS A 74 -3.53 4.99 5.23
CA LYS A 74 -4.05 4.65 3.90
C LYS A 74 -3.37 5.42 2.77
N THR A 75 -2.83 6.59 3.10
CA THR A 75 -1.97 7.38 2.22
C THR A 75 -0.71 7.79 2.97
N SER A 76 0.42 7.80 2.28
CA SER A 76 1.64 8.43 2.79
C SER A 76 2.48 9.01 1.67
N CYS A 77 3.23 10.05 2.00
CA CYS A 77 4.22 10.65 1.13
C CYS A 77 5.49 10.90 1.94
N VAL A 78 6.61 10.33 1.51
CA VAL A 78 7.92 10.48 2.17
C VAL A 78 9.00 10.74 1.13
N ARG A 79 10.17 11.23 1.55
CA ARG A 79 11.35 11.31 0.67
C ARG A 79 12.48 10.42 1.18
N ARG A 80 13.07 9.64 0.27
CA ARG A 80 14.14 8.68 0.58
C ARG A 80 15.23 8.73 -0.48
N ARG A 81 16.50 8.66 -0.07
CA ARG A 81 17.66 8.56 -0.97
C ARG A 81 18.07 7.11 -1.20
N TYR A 82 18.77 6.86 -2.30
CA TYR A 82 19.21 5.50 -2.70
C TYR A 82 19.94 4.71 -1.58
N ARG A 83 20.79 5.37 -0.79
CA ARG A 83 21.52 4.70 0.30
C ARG A 83 20.59 4.13 1.38
N GLU A 84 19.45 4.78 1.62
CA GLU A 84 18.44 4.28 2.58
C GLU A 84 17.71 3.05 2.02
N PHE A 85 17.43 3.00 0.72
CA PHE A 85 16.93 1.80 0.05
C PHE A 85 17.91 0.63 0.17
N ALA A 86 19.21 0.88 -0.04
CA ALA A 86 20.24 -0.15 0.14
C ALA A 86 20.29 -0.68 1.59
N TRP A 87 20.09 0.20 2.56
CA TRP A 87 19.92 -0.20 3.96
C TRP A 87 18.66 -1.05 4.15
N LEU A 88 17.50 -0.61 3.65
CA LEU A 88 16.23 -1.32 3.78
C LEU A 88 16.32 -2.73 3.19
N ARG A 89 16.83 -2.86 1.96
CA ARG A 89 17.03 -4.18 1.32
C ARG A 89 17.86 -5.11 2.18
N LYS A 90 18.94 -4.60 2.80
CA LYS A 90 19.80 -5.40 3.70
C LYS A 90 19.03 -5.86 4.94
N GLN A 91 18.17 -5.00 5.51
CA GLN A 91 17.35 -5.38 6.66
C GLN A 91 16.31 -6.44 6.28
N LEU A 92 15.56 -6.22 5.19
CA LEU A 92 14.61 -7.20 4.67
C LEU A 92 15.28 -8.56 4.43
N GLN A 93 16.47 -8.57 3.84
CA GLN A 93 17.21 -9.81 3.57
C GLN A 93 17.63 -10.56 4.84
N LYS A 94 17.80 -9.85 5.97
CA LYS A 94 18.15 -10.48 7.25
C LYS A 94 16.98 -11.29 7.83
N TYR A 95 15.74 -10.87 7.58
CA TYR A 95 14.54 -11.45 8.20
C TYR A 95 13.62 -12.20 7.20
N ALA A 96 13.92 -12.15 5.89
CA ALA A 96 13.13 -12.80 4.84
C ALA A 96 13.28 -14.35 4.78
N GLY A 97 14.22 -14.95 5.51
CA GLY A 97 14.48 -16.38 5.43
C GLY A 97 14.90 -16.82 4.02
N LEU A 98 14.12 -17.70 3.39
CA LEU A 98 14.34 -18.17 2.01
C LEU A 98 13.65 -17.31 0.95
N VAL A 99 12.86 -16.31 1.35
CA VAL A 99 12.15 -15.44 0.40
C VAL A 99 13.14 -14.53 -0.31
N PRO A 100 13.15 -14.50 -1.66
CA PRO A 100 14.05 -13.64 -2.40
C PRO A 100 13.64 -12.16 -2.21
N VAL A 101 14.59 -11.34 -1.74
CA VAL A 101 14.39 -9.89 -1.65
C VAL A 101 14.69 -9.24 -3.01
N PRO A 102 13.79 -8.40 -3.54
CA PRO A 102 13.99 -7.72 -4.82
C PRO A 102 15.35 -7.02 -4.93
N ALA A 103 15.95 -7.08 -6.11
CA ALA A 103 17.21 -6.40 -6.37
C ALA A 103 17.00 -4.88 -6.44
N LEU A 104 18.00 -4.13 -6.00
CA LEU A 104 18.05 -2.69 -6.27
C LEU A 104 18.72 -2.43 -7.62
N PRO A 105 18.40 -1.31 -8.29
CA PRO A 105 19.17 -0.90 -9.47
C PRO A 105 20.64 -0.78 -9.08
N GLY A 106 21.53 -1.29 -9.94
CA GLY A 106 22.96 -1.37 -9.63
C GLY A 106 23.56 -0.03 -9.20
N LYS A 107 24.65 -0.09 -8.42
CA LYS A 107 25.52 1.07 -8.23
C LYS A 107 26.22 1.32 -9.57
N ILE A 108 25.69 2.27 -10.34
CA ILE A 108 26.17 2.50 -11.71
C ILE A 108 27.63 2.96 -11.67
N GLN A 109 28.47 2.31 -12.48
CA GLN A 109 29.79 2.81 -12.85
C GLN A 109 29.60 4.01 -13.78
N PHE A 110 30.24 5.13 -13.45
CA PHE A 110 30.11 6.49 -13.98
C PHE A 110 30.25 6.71 -15.51
N HIS A 111 30.16 5.68 -16.36
CA HIS A 111 30.68 5.75 -17.73
C HIS A 111 29.65 5.61 -18.87
N ILE A 112 28.34 5.48 -18.62
CA ILE A 112 27.35 5.30 -19.72
C ILE A 112 26.04 6.05 -19.41
N GLY A 113 25.91 7.30 -19.90
CA GLY A 113 24.66 8.07 -19.90
C GLY A 113 24.76 9.48 -19.31
N SER A 114 23.76 10.33 -19.57
CA SER A 114 23.62 11.63 -18.90
C SER A 114 23.25 11.46 -17.41
N SER A 115 23.45 12.49 -16.59
CA SER A 115 23.03 12.48 -15.18
C SER A 115 21.53 12.19 -15.03
N ASP A 116 20.72 12.71 -15.96
CA ASP A 116 19.27 12.57 -15.92
C ASP A 116 18.82 11.15 -16.28
N ASP A 117 19.45 10.52 -17.28
CA ASP A 117 19.19 9.10 -17.61
C ASP A 117 19.51 8.18 -16.44
N PHE A 118 20.58 8.49 -15.71
CA PHE A 118 20.98 7.75 -14.53
C PHE A 118 19.96 7.91 -13.39
N ILE A 119 19.50 9.14 -13.14
CA ILE A 119 18.48 9.43 -12.11
C ILE A 119 17.18 8.70 -12.43
N GLU A 120 16.74 8.71 -13.69
CA GLU A 120 15.50 8.07 -14.12
C GLU A 120 15.59 6.54 -14.10
N LYS A 121 16.67 5.94 -14.62
CA LYS A 121 16.89 4.48 -14.50
C LYS A 121 16.90 4.03 -13.05
N ARG A 122 17.53 4.81 -12.17
CA ARG A 122 17.50 4.53 -10.73
C ARG A 122 16.09 4.65 -10.17
N ARG A 123 15.34 5.70 -10.50
CA ARG A 123 13.94 5.87 -10.06
C ARG A 123 13.08 4.67 -10.48
N GLN A 124 13.21 4.20 -11.72
CA GLN A 124 12.52 3.00 -12.23
C GLN A 124 12.88 1.73 -11.45
N GLY A 125 14.17 1.50 -11.18
CA GLY A 125 14.57 0.35 -10.37
C GLY A 125 14.08 0.42 -8.92
N LEU A 126 14.04 1.63 -8.34
CA LEU A 126 13.47 1.83 -7.00
C LEU A 126 11.94 1.60 -6.99
N GLN A 127 11.24 2.01 -8.05
CA GLN A 127 9.82 1.71 -8.27
C GLN A 127 9.57 0.21 -8.25
N GLN A 128 10.28 -0.53 -9.11
CA GLN A 128 10.15 -1.99 -9.23
C GLN A 128 10.48 -2.71 -7.92
N PHE A 129 11.52 -2.25 -7.21
CA PHE A 129 11.89 -2.79 -5.90
C PHE A 129 10.73 -2.69 -4.90
N LEU A 130 10.08 -1.52 -4.80
CA LEU A 130 8.96 -1.32 -3.87
C LEU A 130 7.71 -2.08 -4.28
N GLU A 131 7.36 -2.08 -5.58
CA GLU A 131 6.20 -2.82 -6.09
C GLU A 131 6.30 -4.31 -5.76
N GLN A 132 7.47 -4.91 -5.95
CA GLN A 132 7.70 -6.31 -5.60
C GLN A 132 7.73 -6.54 -4.08
N ALA A 133 8.30 -5.61 -3.31
CA ALA A 133 8.39 -5.74 -1.86
C ALA A 133 7.00 -5.71 -1.20
N VAL A 134 6.11 -4.80 -1.62
CA VAL A 134 4.77 -4.67 -1.02
C VAL A 134 3.79 -5.76 -1.45
N GLN A 135 4.08 -6.49 -2.53
CA GLN A 135 3.32 -7.66 -2.96
C GLN A 135 3.74 -8.95 -2.24
N ASN A 136 4.85 -8.93 -1.51
CA ASN A 136 5.35 -10.09 -0.77
C ASN A 136 4.94 -10.03 0.70
N MET A 137 4.05 -10.93 1.14
CA MET A 137 3.52 -10.93 2.51
C MET A 137 4.58 -11.07 3.61
N VAL A 138 5.69 -11.78 3.35
CA VAL A 138 6.78 -11.91 4.32
C VAL A 138 7.51 -10.58 4.49
N LEU A 139 7.83 -9.91 3.38
CA LEU A 139 8.46 -8.57 3.44
C LEU A 139 7.51 -7.52 3.99
N LEU A 140 6.21 -7.64 3.66
CA LEU A 140 5.16 -6.76 4.15
C LEU A 140 4.93 -6.89 5.66
N SER A 141 5.32 -8.00 6.29
CA SER A 141 5.24 -8.16 7.75
C SER A 141 6.34 -7.40 8.51
N ASP A 142 7.37 -6.89 7.81
CA ASP A 142 8.51 -6.20 8.42
C ASP A 142 8.17 -4.73 8.74
N SER A 143 8.20 -4.38 10.03
CA SER A 143 7.90 -3.02 10.50
C SER A 143 8.89 -1.96 9.98
N GLN A 144 10.11 -2.35 9.60
CA GLN A 144 11.08 -1.45 8.98
C GLN A 144 10.63 -0.99 7.60
N LEU A 145 9.92 -1.84 6.83
CA LEU A 145 9.31 -1.44 5.56
C LEU A 145 8.20 -0.41 5.77
N HIS A 146 7.33 -0.63 6.75
CA HIS A 146 6.25 0.30 7.10
C HIS A 146 6.79 1.65 7.55
N LEU A 147 7.75 1.67 8.48
CA LEU A 147 8.39 2.90 8.92
C LEU A 147 9.11 3.63 7.78
N PHE A 148 9.73 2.89 6.87
CA PHE A 148 10.40 3.48 5.70
C PHE A 148 9.41 4.18 4.75
N LEU A 149 8.23 3.58 4.52
CA LEU A 149 7.21 4.06 3.59
C LEU A 149 6.25 5.10 4.19
N GLN A 150 6.04 5.06 5.51
CA GLN A 150 4.96 5.80 6.17
C GLN A 150 5.44 6.77 7.26
N SER A 151 6.75 6.93 7.44
CA SER A 151 7.33 7.95 8.32
C SER A 151 8.56 8.59 7.68
N GLN A 152 8.98 9.76 8.16
CA GLN A 152 10.23 10.42 7.75
C GLN A 152 11.39 10.13 8.73
N LEU A 153 11.27 9.14 9.62
CA LEU A 153 12.35 8.71 10.51
C LEU A 153 13.60 8.32 9.70
N SER A 154 14.79 8.71 10.16
CA SER A 154 16.03 8.26 9.51
C SER A 154 16.30 6.79 9.81
N VAL A 155 17.14 6.14 9.00
CA VAL A 155 17.40 4.69 9.09
C VAL A 155 17.91 4.22 10.46
N THR A 156 18.63 5.08 11.18
CA THR A 156 19.08 4.82 12.55
C THR A 156 17.93 4.83 13.55
N GLU A 157 16.96 5.72 13.37
CA GLU A 157 15.78 5.84 14.22
C GLU A 157 14.80 4.71 13.97
N ILE A 158 14.65 4.29 12.70
CA ILE A 158 13.88 3.09 12.36
C ILE A 158 14.47 1.88 13.07
N ALA A 159 15.80 1.68 12.99
CA ALA A 159 16.46 0.57 13.67
C ALA A 159 16.25 0.61 15.20
N ALA A 160 16.40 1.79 15.81
CA ALA A 160 16.19 1.99 17.25
C ALA A 160 14.73 1.73 17.65
N CYS A 161 13.75 2.16 16.84
CA CYS A 161 12.33 1.92 17.09
C CYS A 161 11.99 0.42 17.10
N VAL A 162 12.47 -0.33 16.09
CA VAL A 162 12.23 -1.78 16.01
C VAL A 162 12.94 -2.58 17.09
N GLN A 163 14.04 -2.05 17.64
CA GLN A 163 14.74 -2.64 18.78
C GLN A 163 14.14 -2.26 20.14
N GLY A 164 13.05 -1.49 20.18
CA GLY A 164 12.42 -1.03 21.43
C GLY A 164 13.24 0.02 22.19
N GLN A 165 14.17 0.70 21.51
CA GLN A 165 15.03 1.73 22.10
C GLN A 165 14.43 3.14 22.01
N ARG A 166 13.22 3.27 21.47
CA ARG A 166 12.47 4.54 21.38
C ARG A 166 11.27 4.49 22.30
N SER A 167 10.82 5.68 22.74
CA SER A 167 9.63 5.84 23.59
C SER A 167 8.31 5.69 22.83
N PHE A 168 8.37 5.46 21.52
CA PHE A 168 7.21 5.29 20.63
C PHE A 168 7.34 4.00 19.83
N THR A 169 6.19 3.43 19.50
CA THR A 169 6.02 2.27 18.62
C THR A 169 6.05 2.68 17.14
N ALA A 170 6.18 1.69 16.26
CA ALA A 170 6.13 1.93 14.82
C ALA A 170 4.79 2.58 14.40
N THR A 171 3.68 2.11 14.97
CA THR A 171 2.34 2.64 14.68
C THR A 171 2.21 4.10 15.12
N GLU A 172 2.66 4.44 16.32
CA GLU A 172 2.63 5.82 16.83
C GLU A 172 3.45 6.76 15.94
N ALA A 173 4.66 6.37 15.54
CA ALA A 173 5.49 7.16 14.64
C ALA A 173 4.82 7.42 13.28
N ILE A 174 4.13 6.41 12.74
CA ILE A 174 3.40 6.53 11.46
C ILE A 174 2.20 7.47 11.61
N LEU A 175 1.41 7.31 12.68
CA LEU A 175 0.25 8.15 12.93
C LEU A 175 0.66 9.61 13.17
N GLU A 176 1.70 9.85 13.96
CA GLU A 176 2.23 11.19 14.20
C GLU A 176 2.67 11.85 12.88
N TYR A 177 3.39 11.10 12.04
CA TYR A 177 3.81 11.61 10.73
C TYR A 177 2.61 11.94 9.83
N ALA A 178 1.61 11.06 9.77
CA ALA A 178 0.40 11.28 8.99
C ALA A 178 -0.38 12.52 9.45
N MET A 179 -0.44 12.78 10.76
CA MET A 179 -1.12 13.95 11.34
C MET A 179 -0.33 15.26 11.18
N SER A 180 1.00 15.20 10.99
CA SER A 180 1.86 16.38 10.98
C SER A 180 1.72 17.30 9.75
N ASN A 181 0.83 16.99 8.80
CA ASN A 181 0.73 17.61 7.46
C ASN A 181 2.02 17.62 6.62
N ARG A 182 3.14 17.09 7.11
CA ARG A 182 4.42 17.07 6.41
C ARG A 182 4.39 16.23 5.13
N GLY A 183 3.65 15.13 5.14
CA GLY A 183 3.43 14.31 3.94
C GLY A 183 2.59 15.04 2.88
N TRP A 184 1.54 15.76 3.30
CA TRP A 184 0.66 16.52 2.41
C TRP A 184 1.36 17.74 1.79
N ALA A 185 2.16 18.47 2.57
CA ALA A 185 2.98 19.57 2.07
C ALA A 185 3.97 19.12 0.97
N GLN A 186 4.49 17.89 1.07
CA GLN A 186 5.32 17.28 0.03
C GLN A 186 4.51 16.82 -1.21
N GLU A 187 3.20 16.62 -1.07
CA GLU A 187 2.31 16.31 -2.18
C GLU A 187 1.90 17.56 -2.98
N GLU A 188 1.44 18.61 -2.29
CA GLU A 188 0.91 19.83 -2.92
C GLU A 188 1.95 20.66 -3.67
N ALA A 189 3.23 20.58 -3.25
CA ALA A 189 4.34 21.27 -3.92
C ALA A 189 4.55 20.85 -5.39
N LEU A 190 3.90 19.78 -5.87
CA LEU A 190 3.90 19.35 -7.28
C LEU A 190 2.63 19.75 -8.04
N ARG A 191 1.53 20.08 -7.35
CA ARG A 191 0.29 20.49 -8.03
C ARG A 191 0.35 21.94 -8.52
N HIS A 192 1.34 22.70 -8.05
CA HIS A 192 1.50 24.14 -8.32
C HIS A 192 2.83 24.49 -9.00
N SER A 193 3.60 23.50 -9.47
CA SER A 193 4.85 23.67 -10.23
C SER A 193 4.71 23.05 -11.61
#